data_AF-A0A2X3HID2-F1
#
_entry.id   AF-A0A2X3HID2-F1
#
_cell.length_a   1.000
_cell.length_b   1.000
_cell.length_c   1.000
_cell.angle_alpha   90.00
_cell.angle_beta   90.00
_cell.angle_gamma   90.00
#
_symmetry.space_group_name_H-M   'P 1'
#
loop_
_entity.id
_entity.type
_entity.pdbx_description
1 polymer ?
#
loop_
_entity_poly.entity_id
_entity_poly.type
_entity_poly.pdbx_seq_one_letter_code
_entity_poly.pdbx_strand_id
1 'polypeptide(L)'
;MATNKGLYSFQERNKTLQLAKRIYGIVKDEPKRFYEAEDFFFSHLDSLVELTEKYAFLESQPVKDKKIYQTLSDTRSLLNDLSRVIEKDLFTLLNQDVNSLDFELEVAKNSISKQKQKFERSSKHE
;
A
#
# COMPACT_ATOMS: atom_id res chain seq x y z
N MET A 1 -4.76 20.75 -25.48
CA MET A 1 -4.55 19.39 -24.93
C MET A 1 -4.41 19.46 -23.41
N ALA A 2 -5.52 19.54 -22.66
CA ALA A 2 -5.49 19.78 -21.20
C ALA A 2 -6.45 18.87 -20.39
N THR A 3 -6.90 17.76 -20.97
CA THR A 3 -7.94 16.90 -20.36
C THR A 3 -7.41 15.72 -19.55
N ASN A 4 -6.12 15.38 -19.66
CA ASN A 4 -5.56 14.20 -18.97
C ASN A 4 -5.04 14.47 -17.55
N LYS A 5 -4.45 15.65 -17.28
CA LYS A 5 -3.81 15.95 -15.97
C LYS A 5 -4.78 15.89 -14.79
N GLY A 6 -6.02 16.35 -14.97
CA GLY A 6 -7.06 16.30 -13.94
C GLY A 6 -7.44 14.86 -13.58
N LEU A 7 -7.61 14.01 -14.58
CA LEU A 7 -7.96 12.59 -14.41
C LEU A 7 -6.85 11.82 -13.68
N TYR A 8 -5.59 11.98 -14.09
CA TYR A 8 -4.44 11.37 -13.41
C TYR A 8 -4.38 11.78 -11.93
N SER A 9 -4.52 13.08 -11.62
CA SER A 9 -4.50 13.55 -10.23
C SER A 9 -5.65 12.99 -9.37
N PHE A 10 -6.82 12.74 -9.97
CA PHE A 10 -7.94 12.11 -9.27
C PHE A 10 -7.70 10.62 -9.02
N GLN A 11 -7.13 9.91 -10.00
CA GLN A 11 -6.73 8.51 -9.84
C GLN A 11 -5.67 8.35 -8.75
N GLU A 12 -4.65 9.20 -8.72
CA GLU A 12 -3.61 9.18 -7.68
C GLU A 12 -4.19 9.40 -6.29
N ARG A 13 -5.04 10.43 -6.11
CA ARG A 13 -5.73 10.67 -4.83
C ARG A 13 -6.57 9.48 -4.36
N ASN A 14 -7.30 8.84 -5.28
CA ASN A 14 -8.06 7.63 -4.96
C ASN A 14 -7.15 6.46 -4.58
N LYS A 15 -6.00 6.32 -5.25
CA LYS A 15 -5.00 5.30 -4.91
C LYS A 15 -4.50 5.50 -3.47
N THR A 16 -4.08 6.71 -3.10
CA THR A 16 -3.57 6.99 -1.74
C THR A 16 -4.60 6.66 -0.67
N LEU A 17 -5.87 7.05 -0.87
CA LEU A 17 -6.95 6.73 0.07
C LEU A 17 -7.19 5.22 0.20
N GLN A 18 -7.13 4.48 -0.91
CA GLN A 18 -7.27 3.02 -0.90
C GLN A 18 -6.11 2.36 -0.14
N LEU A 19 -4.88 2.80 -0.34
CA LEU A 19 -3.70 2.29 0.36
C LEU A 19 -3.84 2.52 1.88
N ALA A 20 -4.14 3.75 2.30
CA ALA A 20 -4.32 4.08 3.72
C ALA A 20 -5.44 3.25 4.37
N LYS A 21 -6.59 3.12 3.70
CA LYS A 21 -7.69 2.27 4.17
C LYS A 21 -7.29 0.79 4.27
N ARG A 22 -6.45 0.31 3.35
CA ARG A 22 -6.01 -1.09 3.36
C ARG A 22 -5.07 -1.38 4.52
N ILE A 23 -4.08 -0.51 4.78
CA ILE A 23 -3.18 -0.62 5.94
C ILE A 23 -4.00 -0.59 7.23
N TYR A 24 -4.91 0.39 7.37
CA TYR A 24 -5.79 0.47 8.53
C TYR A 24 -6.65 -0.78 8.69
N GLY A 25 -7.23 -1.32 7.62
CA GLY A 25 -8.07 -2.52 7.65
C GLY A 25 -7.30 -3.74 8.16
N ILE A 26 -6.10 -4.00 7.62
CA ILE A 26 -5.26 -5.12 8.04
C ILE A 26 -4.91 -5.02 9.52
N VAL A 27 -4.46 -3.85 9.97
CA VAL A 27 -4.08 -3.65 11.39
C VAL A 27 -5.30 -3.65 12.30
N LYS A 28 -6.46 -3.18 11.85
CA LYS A 28 -7.70 -3.29 12.61
C LYS A 28 -8.11 -4.74 12.84
N ASP A 29 -8.01 -5.57 11.79
CA ASP A 29 -8.35 -6.98 11.87
C ASP A 29 -7.31 -7.78 12.68
N GLU A 30 -6.04 -7.37 12.60
CA GLU A 30 -4.91 -7.99 13.31
C GLU A 30 -4.03 -6.94 14.04
N PRO A 31 -4.44 -6.47 15.24
CA PRO A 31 -3.78 -5.36 15.94
C PRO A 31 -2.29 -5.55 16.25
N LYS A 32 -1.81 -6.80 16.34
CA LYS A 32 -0.39 -7.10 16.58
C LYS A 32 0.51 -6.64 15.44
N ARG A 33 -0.03 -6.52 14.22
CA ARG A 33 0.69 -6.08 13.03
C ARG A 33 0.91 -4.57 12.98
N PHE A 34 0.44 -3.83 13.99
CA PHE A 34 0.69 -2.39 14.11
C PHE A 34 2.20 -2.06 14.01
N TYR A 35 3.07 -2.85 14.64
CA TYR A 35 4.51 -2.63 14.60
C TYR A 35 5.13 -2.85 13.21
N GLU A 36 4.48 -3.61 12.32
CA GLU A 36 4.93 -3.80 10.94
C GLU A 36 4.63 -2.58 10.06
N ALA A 37 3.70 -1.74 10.48
CA ALA A 37 3.30 -0.50 9.82
C ALA A 37 3.55 0.72 10.73
N GLU A 38 4.55 0.66 11.61
CA GLU A 38 4.85 1.69 12.62
C GLU A 38 5.04 3.08 11.98
N ASP A 39 5.91 3.17 10.97
CA ASP A 39 6.20 4.43 10.26
C ASP A 39 4.95 5.03 9.60
N PHE A 40 4.04 4.18 9.11
CA PHE A 40 2.77 4.63 8.55
C PHE A 40 1.94 5.36 9.60
N PHE A 41 1.74 4.75 10.78
CA PHE A 41 0.87 5.29 11.82
C PHE A 41 1.48 6.47 12.59
N PHE A 42 2.80 6.50 12.78
CA PHE A 42 3.45 7.56 13.56
C PHE A 42 3.96 8.74 12.73
N SER A 43 4.01 8.63 11.40
CA SER A 43 4.62 9.67 10.56
C SER A 43 3.88 9.91 9.24
N HIS A 44 3.73 8.87 8.42
CA HIS A 44 3.28 9.06 7.03
C HIS A 44 1.81 9.46 6.95
N LEU A 45 0.94 8.88 7.79
CA LEU A 45 -0.47 9.19 7.83
C LEU A 45 -0.72 10.63 8.29
N ASP A 46 -0.07 11.08 9.35
CA ASP A 46 -0.20 12.44 9.86
C ASP A 46 0.26 13.48 8.83
N SER A 47 1.40 13.20 8.18
CA SER A 47 1.92 14.04 7.10
C SER A 47 0.94 14.11 5.91
N LEU A 48 0.31 12.99 5.56
CA LEU A 48 -0.67 12.92 4.48
C LEU A 48 -1.90 13.78 4.81
N VAL A 49 -2.42 13.66 6.03
CA VAL A 49 -3.58 14.45 6.49
C VAL A 49 -3.25 15.94 6.46
N GLU A 50 -2.16 16.36 7.10
CA GLU A 50 -1.76 17.77 7.15
C GLU A 50 -1.60 18.37 5.74
N LEU A 51 -0.86 17.69 4.85
CA LEU A 51 -0.64 18.18 3.49
C LEU A 51 -1.92 18.26 2.67
N THR A 52 -2.81 17.26 2.78
CA THR A 52 -4.07 17.26 2.04
C THR A 52 -5.04 18.33 2.54
N GLU A 53 -5.12 18.55 3.84
CA GLU A 53 -5.95 19.60 4.44
C GLU A 53 -5.47 21.00 4.03
N LYS A 54 -4.17 21.29 4.19
CA LYS A 54 -3.60 22.59 3.80
C LYS A 54 -3.72 22.83 2.30
N TYR A 55 -3.48 21.80 1.48
CA TYR A 55 -3.67 21.87 0.03
C TYR A 55 -5.12 22.22 -0.31
N ALA A 56 -6.10 21.48 0.22
CA ALA A 56 -7.51 21.71 -0.07
C ALA A 56 -7.95 23.12 0.36
N PHE A 57 -7.50 23.56 1.54
CA PHE A 57 -7.76 24.90 2.04
C PHE A 57 -7.22 25.98 1.09
N LEU A 58 -5.94 25.93 0.72
CA LEU A 58 -5.31 26.91 -0.18
C LEU A 58 -5.87 26.87 -1.60
N GLU A 59 -6.19 25.68 -2.11
CA GLU A 59 -6.79 25.48 -3.43
C GLU A 59 -8.19 26.09 -3.51
N SER A 60 -8.94 26.09 -2.40
CA SER A 60 -10.28 26.68 -2.34
C SER A 60 -10.31 28.21 -2.31
N GLN A 61 -9.17 28.87 -2.08
CA GLN A 61 -9.13 30.32 -1.92
C GLN A 61 -9.33 31.05 -3.28
N PRO A 62 -10.14 32.12 -3.31
CA PRO A 62 -10.38 32.88 -4.53
C PRO A 62 -9.20 33.77 -4.95
N VAL A 63 -8.36 34.15 -3.98
CA VAL A 63 -7.18 34.99 -4.21
C VAL A 63 -5.93 34.13 -4.03
N LYS A 64 -5.19 33.94 -5.12
CA LYS A 64 -3.95 33.17 -5.14
C LYS A 64 -2.85 34.03 -5.76
N ASP A 65 -1.76 34.22 -5.02
CA ASP A 65 -0.56 34.85 -5.55
C ASP A 65 0.40 33.80 -6.15
N LYS A 66 1.50 34.27 -6.73
CA LYS A 66 2.52 33.38 -7.33
C LYS A 66 3.06 32.36 -6.33
N LYS A 67 3.21 32.75 -5.07
CA LYS A 67 3.74 31.87 -4.02
C LYS A 67 2.74 30.76 -3.72
N ILE A 68 1.45 31.06 -3.59
CA ILE A 68 0.40 30.06 -3.36
C ILE A 68 0.35 29.04 -4.52
N TYR A 69 0.44 29.49 -5.78
CA TYR A 69 0.48 28.55 -6.91
C TYR A 69 1.70 27.63 -6.87
N GLN A 70 2.87 28.16 -6.53
CA GLN A 70 4.08 27.36 -6.40
C GLN A 70 3.95 26.34 -5.26
N THR A 71 3.50 26.78 -4.08
CA THR A 71 3.29 25.91 -2.93
C THR A 71 2.29 24.80 -3.25
N LEU A 72 1.16 25.10 -3.89
CA LEU A 72 0.19 24.08 -4.32
C LEU A 72 0.82 23.05 -5.27
N SER A 73 1.67 23.50 -6.21
CA SER A 73 2.39 22.61 -7.12
C SER A 73 3.36 21.70 -6.37
N ASP A 74 4.14 22.26 -5.45
CA ASP A 74 5.14 21.51 -4.67
C ASP A 74 4.46 20.50 -3.74
N THR A 75 3.38 20.91 -3.06
CA THR A 75 2.57 20.02 -2.22
C THR A 75 1.98 18.87 -3.03
N ARG A 76 1.52 19.13 -4.26
CA ARG A 76 1.03 18.05 -5.13
C ARG A 76 2.12 17.03 -5.46
N SER A 77 3.33 17.50 -5.76
CA SER A 77 4.47 16.60 -6.01
C SER A 77 4.80 15.77 -4.78
N LEU A 78 4.85 16.41 -3.60
CA LEU A 78 5.14 15.73 -2.35
C LEU A 78 4.07 14.70 -1.96
N LEU A 79 2.79 15.00 -2.18
CA LEU A 79 1.69 14.05 -1.97
C LEU A 79 1.83 12.80 -2.85
N ASN A 80 2.31 12.96 -4.08
CA ASN A 80 2.58 11.83 -4.97
C ASN A 80 3.75 10.97 -4.48
N ASP A 81 4.81 11.59 -3.96
CA ASP A 81 5.92 10.86 -3.36
C ASP A 81 5.51 10.16 -2.07
N LEU A 82 4.73 10.83 -1.22
CA LEU A 82 4.19 10.24 0.00
C LEU A 82 3.26 9.06 -0.30
N SER A 83 2.48 9.12 -1.39
CA SER A 83 1.69 7.96 -1.83
C SER A 83 2.55 6.74 -2.15
N ARG A 84 3.76 6.92 -2.70
CA ARG A 84 4.69 5.81 -2.98
C ARG A 84 5.31 5.26 -1.72
N VAL A 85 5.52 6.12 -0.71
CA VAL A 85 5.98 5.69 0.62
C VAL A 85 4.91 4.82 1.28
N ILE A 86 3.66 5.29 1.31
CA ILE A 86 2.53 4.53 1.86
C ILE A 86 2.30 3.20 1.11
N GLU A 87 2.55 3.18 -0.20
CA GLU A 87 2.52 1.93 -0.97
C GLU A 87 3.59 0.93 -0.51
N LYS A 88 4.78 1.41 -0.13
CA LYS A 88 5.83 0.56 0.46
C LYS A 88 5.47 0.09 1.86
N ASP A 89 4.83 0.93 2.68
CA ASP A 89 4.35 0.51 4.00
C ASP A 89 3.38 -0.68 3.88
N LEU A 90 2.43 -0.60 2.94
CA LEU A 90 1.52 -1.70 2.64
C LEU A 90 2.26 -2.94 2.12
N PHE A 91 3.27 -2.76 1.27
CA PHE A 91 4.08 -3.88 0.78
C PHE A 91 4.81 -4.59 1.93
N THR A 92 5.46 -3.83 2.81
CA THR A 92 6.16 -4.37 3.99
C THR A 92 5.21 -5.16 4.88
N LEU A 93 4.02 -4.60 5.14
CA LEU A 93 2.98 -5.26 5.92
C LEU A 93 2.59 -6.61 5.29
N LEU A 94 2.31 -6.65 3.99
CA LEU A 94 1.91 -7.87 3.29
C LEU A 94 3.03 -8.90 3.10
N ASN A 95 4.30 -8.48 3.15
CA ASN A 95 5.43 -9.35 2.83
C ASN A 95 5.55 -10.54 3.79
N GLN A 96 5.13 -10.39 5.05
CA GLN A 96 5.07 -11.51 5.99
C GLN A 96 4.09 -12.60 5.54
N ASP A 97 2.90 -12.20 5.08
CA ASP A 97 1.87 -13.12 4.60
C ASP A 97 2.34 -13.87 3.34
N VAL A 98 3.03 -13.16 2.45
CA VAL A 98 3.64 -13.76 1.24
C VAL A 98 4.67 -14.81 1.61
N ASN A 99 5.60 -14.50 2.53
CA ASN A 99 6.63 -15.45 2.97
C ASN A 99 6.02 -16.69 3.65
N SER A 100 4.98 -16.50 4.47
CA SER A 100 4.26 -17.61 5.09
C SER A 100 3.60 -18.51 4.05
N LEU A 101 2.94 -17.90 3.07
CA LEU A 101 2.27 -18.63 1.98
C LEU A 101 3.28 -19.40 1.13
N ASP A 102 4.43 -18.81 0.79
CA ASP A 102 5.48 -19.48 0.02
C ASP A 102 6.00 -20.73 0.74
N PHE A 103 6.24 -20.63 2.05
CA PHE A 103 6.64 -21.77 2.87
C PHE A 103 5.57 -22.87 2.89
N GLU A 104 4.31 -22.52 3.12
CA GLU A 104 3.19 -23.47 3.11
C GLU A 104 3.06 -24.19 1.76
N LEU A 105 3.23 -23.47 0.65
CA LEU A 105 3.23 -24.02 -0.70
C LEU A 105 4.35 -25.05 -0.90
N GLU A 106 5.55 -24.77 -0.41
CA GLU A 106 6.67 -25.71 -0.47
C GLU A 106 6.40 -26.99 0.33
N VAL A 107 5.88 -26.85 1.56
CA VAL A 107 5.51 -28.00 2.40
C VAL A 107 4.43 -28.86 1.73
N ALA A 108 3.40 -28.22 1.15
CA ALA A 108 2.34 -28.91 0.44
C ALA A 108 2.87 -29.68 -0.79
N LYS A 109 3.70 -29.04 -1.63
CA LYS A 109 4.32 -29.67 -2.81
C LYS A 109 5.15 -30.90 -2.42
N ASN A 110 5.95 -30.78 -1.36
CA ASN A 110 6.78 -31.87 -0.85
C ASN A 110 5.93 -33.04 -0.33
N SER A 111 4.85 -32.74 0.38
CA SER A 111 3.92 -33.73 0.92
C SER A 111 3.23 -34.53 -0.19
N ILE A 112 2.72 -33.84 -1.22
CA ILE A 112 2.10 -34.48 -2.40
C ILE A 112 3.12 -35.36 -3.14
N SER A 113 4.34 -34.86 -3.32
CA SER A 113 5.41 -35.60 -4.01
C SER A 113 5.77 -36.90 -3.27
N LYS A 114 5.87 -36.85 -1.94
CA LYS A 114 6.10 -38.05 -1.10
C LYS A 114 4.95 -39.06 -1.21
N GLN A 115 3.69 -38.59 -1.21
CA GLN A 115 2.54 -39.48 -1.36
C GLN A 115 2.52 -40.16 -2.73
N LYS A 116 2.80 -39.43 -3.82
CA LYS A 116 2.91 -40.00 -5.17
C LYS A 116 4.00 -41.07 -5.24
N GLN A 117 5.18 -40.80 -4.71
CA GLN A 117 6.27 -41.78 -4.66
C GLN A 117 5.89 -43.03 -3.84
N LYS A 118 5.14 -42.87 -2.74
CA LYS A 118 4.65 -44.01 -1.95
C LYS A 118 3.69 -44.86 -2.77
N PHE A 119 2.72 -44.24 -3.46
CA PHE A 119 1.77 -44.94 -4.33
C PHE A 119 2.47 -45.71 -5.45
N GLU A 120 3.42 -45.07 -6.16
CA GLU A 120 4.20 -45.70 -7.24
C GLU A 120 5.04 -46.89 -6.77
N ARG A 121 5.55 -46.86 -5.53
CA ARG A 121 6.28 -47.99 -4.93
C ARG A 121 5.34 -49.14 -4.56
N SER A 122 4.15 -48.82 -4.04
CA SER A 122 3.14 -49.83 -3.69
C SER A 122 2.63 -50.58 -4.93
N SER A 123 2.40 -49.86 -6.05
CA SER A 123 1.94 -50.45 -7.31
C SER A 123 3.00 -51.27 -8.06
N LYS A 124 4.27 -51.23 -7.66
CA LYS A 124 5.35 -52.05 -8.25
C LYS A 124 5.61 -53.36 -7.51
N HIS A 125 4.97 -53.54 -6.35
CA HIS A 125 5.12 -54.72 -5.50
C HIS A 125 3.84 -55.59 -5.47
N GLU A 126 2.84 -55.27 -6.29
CA GLU A 126 1.73 -56.15 -6.71
C GLU A 126 2.00 -56.66 -8.13
#